data_AF-A0AAW9K7Z5-F1
#
_entry.id   AF-A0AAW9K7Z5-F1
#
_cell.length_a   1.000
_cell.length_b   1.000
_cell.length_c   1.000
_cell.angle_alpha   90.00
_cell.angle_beta   90.00
_cell.angle_gamma   90.00
#
_symmetry.space_group_name_H-M   'P 1'
#
loop_
_entity.id
_entity.type
_entity.pdbx_description
1 polymer ?
#
loop_
_entity_poly.entity_id
_entity_poly.type
_entity_poly.pdbx_seq_one_letter_code
_entity_poly.pdbx_strand_id
1 'polypeptide(L)'
;GWLDQAYYVDQRADVVSGELFKRLDELKADAPDLGWVYVDVYTGNGWNAHQLGEKLNDLGFPVATEFHSPLEEHVIWNHWGSDPAYPNKGGTSEILRFIRNSTKDGFLSNPLLKGSKHLLSNGWGNNHSIEGVSGVE
;
A
#
# COMPACT_ATOMS: atom_id res chain seq x y z
N GLY A 1 -6.05 14.17 -17.92
CA GLY A 1 -6.92 14.23 -16.73
C GLY A 1 -7.98 13.17 -16.85
N TRP A 2 -8.63 12.84 -15.73
CA TRP A 2 -9.83 11.99 -15.70
C TRP A 2 -11.05 12.85 -15.41
N LEU A 3 -11.23 13.28 -14.16
CA LEU A 3 -12.20 14.33 -13.81
C LEU A 3 -11.62 15.72 -14.09
N ASP A 4 -10.42 15.98 -13.57
CA ASP A 4 -9.73 17.26 -13.71
C ASP A 4 -8.29 17.09 -14.19
N GLN A 5 -7.65 18.21 -14.52
CA GLN A 5 -6.22 18.26 -14.79
C GLN A 5 -5.45 18.18 -13.47
N ALA A 6 -4.47 17.26 -13.41
CA ALA A 6 -3.62 17.04 -12.25
C ALA A 6 -2.18 17.48 -12.52
N TYR A 7 -1.44 17.74 -11.44
CA TYR A 7 0.00 18.02 -11.43
C TYR A 7 0.67 17.15 -10.38
N TYR A 8 1.92 16.75 -10.64
CA TYR A 8 2.69 15.98 -9.67
C TYR A 8 3.11 16.84 -8.48
N VAL A 9 3.09 16.24 -7.29
CA VAL A 9 3.62 16.83 -6.06
C VAL A 9 5.15 16.68 -6.04
N ASP A 10 5.86 17.74 -5.70
CA ASP A 10 7.28 17.64 -5.33
C ASP A 10 7.37 17.02 -3.93
N GLN A 11 7.63 15.71 -3.90
CA GLN A 11 7.71 14.93 -2.65
C GLN A 11 8.74 15.49 -1.67
N ARG A 12 9.90 15.96 -2.17
CA ARG A 12 10.97 16.44 -1.28
C ARG A 12 10.56 17.76 -0.66
N ALA A 13 10.00 18.66 -1.45
CA ALA A 13 9.50 19.94 -0.94
C ALA A 13 8.36 19.74 0.07
N ASP A 14 7.42 18.83 -0.21
CA ASP A 14 6.26 18.55 0.63
C ASP A 14 6.63 17.93 1.99
N VAL A 15 7.69 17.10 2.03
CA VAL A 15 8.26 16.59 3.29
C VAL A 15 9.00 17.70 4.04
N VAL A 16 9.89 18.43 3.36
CA VAL A 16 10.78 19.42 4.02
C VAL A 16 10.01 20.66 4.51
N SER A 17 8.94 21.04 3.83
CA SER A 17 8.06 22.13 4.29
C SER A 17 7.23 21.75 5.52
N GLY A 18 7.04 20.45 5.77
CA GLY A 18 6.17 19.92 6.82
C GLY A 18 4.68 19.87 6.42
N GLU A 19 4.32 20.31 5.20
CA GLU A 19 2.93 20.30 4.75
C GLU A 19 2.37 18.88 4.65
N LEU A 20 3.17 17.90 4.21
CA LEU A 20 2.77 16.50 4.24
C LEU A 20 2.37 16.05 5.65
N PHE A 21 3.21 16.36 6.64
CA PHE A 21 3.01 15.90 8.01
C PHE A 21 1.81 16.56 8.65
N LYS A 22 1.62 17.86 8.41
CA LYS A 22 0.44 18.60 8.84
C LYS A 22 -0.84 17.95 8.34
N ARG A 23 -0.93 17.59 7.05
CA ARG A 23 -2.12 16.90 6.49
C ARG A 23 -2.37 15.54 7.11
N LEU A 24 -1.31 14.80 7.48
CA LEU A 24 -1.43 13.51 8.17
C LEU A 24 -1.89 13.68 9.64
N ASP A 25 -1.44 14.73 10.32
CA ASP A 25 -1.90 15.08 11.67
C ASP A 25 -3.38 15.47 11.66
N GLU A 26 -3.82 16.26 10.68
CA GLU A 26 -5.22 16.60 10.45
C GLU A 26 -6.07 15.33 10.23
N LEU A 27 -5.61 14.40 9.38
CA LEU A 27 -6.29 13.11 9.18
C LEU A 27 -6.44 12.33 10.51
N LYS A 28 -5.39 12.27 11.34
CA LYS A 28 -5.47 11.56 12.63
C LYS A 28 -6.42 12.25 13.61
N ALA A 29 -6.47 13.57 13.60
CA ALA A 29 -7.39 14.33 14.44
C ALA A 29 -8.85 14.08 14.03
N ASP A 30 -9.13 14.06 12.73
CA ASP A 30 -10.48 13.87 12.19
C ASP A 30 -10.96 12.42 12.27
N ALA A 31 -10.04 11.45 12.15
CA ALA A 31 -10.32 10.02 12.17
C ALA A 31 -9.37 9.26 13.13
N PRO A 32 -9.50 9.44 14.45
CA PRO A 32 -8.56 8.87 15.43
C PRO A 32 -8.53 7.34 15.42
N ASP A 33 -9.65 6.71 15.08
CA ASP A 33 -9.84 5.25 15.06
C ASP A 33 -9.65 4.63 13.66
N LEU A 34 -9.11 5.39 12.69
CA LEU A 34 -8.81 4.86 11.36
C LEU A 34 -7.80 3.71 11.44
N GLY A 35 -8.14 2.57 10.83
CA GLY A 35 -7.40 1.33 11.01
C GLY A 35 -6.07 1.22 10.26
N TRP A 36 -5.93 1.85 9.09
CA TRP A 36 -4.72 1.83 8.24
C TRP A 36 -4.80 2.87 7.13
N VAL A 37 -3.67 3.16 6.49
CA VAL A 37 -3.57 4.09 5.36
C VAL A 37 -2.99 3.38 4.14
N TYR A 38 -3.66 3.54 3.00
CA TYR A 38 -3.15 3.14 1.69
C TYR A 38 -2.55 4.34 0.97
N VAL A 39 -1.27 4.26 0.63
CA VAL A 39 -0.55 5.27 -0.16
C VAL A 39 -0.51 4.84 -1.62
N ASP A 40 -1.37 5.44 -2.44
CA ASP A 40 -1.46 5.12 -3.87
C ASP A 40 -0.31 5.75 -4.67
N VAL A 41 0.08 5.12 -5.78
CA VAL A 41 1.05 5.61 -6.79
C VAL A 41 2.39 6.16 -6.24
N TYR A 42 2.80 5.76 -5.04
CA TYR A 42 4.05 6.25 -4.47
C TYR A 42 5.26 5.67 -5.21
N THR A 43 6.11 6.55 -5.74
CA THR A 43 7.36 6.16 -6.39
C THR A 43 8.56 6.71 -5.65
N GLY A 44 9.67 5.98 -5.71
CA GLY A 44 10.93 6.36 -5.08
C GLY A 44 11.19 5.58 -3.80
N ASN A 45 12.47 5.35 -3.53
CA ASN A 45 12.99 4.69 -2.34
C ASN A 45 13.94 5.64 -1.60
N GLY A 46 14.25 5.30 -0.35
CA GLY A 46 15.18 6.05 0.48
C GLY A 46 14.49 7.08 1.37
N TRP A 47 15.13 8.23 1.57
CA TRP A 47 14.79 9.12 2.68
C TRP A 47 13.35 9.65 2.63
N ASN A 48 12.83 10.09 1.48
CA ASN A 48 11.46 10.62 1.42
C ASN A 48 10.42 9.54 1.77
N ALA A 49 10.63 8.30 1.28
CA ALA A 49 9.76 7.17 1.59
C ALA A 49 9.84 6.85 3.09
N HIS A 50 11.05 6.76 3.62
CA HIS A 50 11.27 6.49 5.05
C HIS A 50 10.60 7.55 5.94
N GLN A 51 10.70 8.85 5.61
CA GLN A 51 10.05 9.91 6.38
C GLN A 51 8.51 9.80 6.36
N LEU A 52 7.92 9.48 5.21
CA LEU A 52 6.47 9.25 5.14
C LEU A 52 6.07 8.02 5.97
N GLY A 53 6.80 6.91 5.83
CA GLY A 53 6.53 5.67 6.55
C GLY A 53 6.65 5.83 8.07
N GLU A 54 7.71 6.47 8.54
CA GLU A 54 7.90 6.78 9.97
C GLU A 54 6.78 7.68 10.50
N LYS A 55 6.42 8.76 9.78
CA LYS A 55 5.32 9.63 10.23
C LYS A 55 3.99 8.89 10.36
N LEU A 56 3.66 8.02 9.42
CA LEU A 56 2.44 7.20 9.49
C LEU A 56 2.49 6.22 10.66
N ASN A 57 3.63 5.57 10.88
CA ASN A 57 3.83 4.68 12.03
C ASN A 57 3.73 5.43 13.38
N ASP A 58 4.30 6.63 13.48
CA ASP A 58 4.22 7.49 14.68
C ASP A 58 2.77 7.86 15.02
N LEU A 59 1.92 8.03 14.00
CA LEU A 59 0.48 8.26 14.16
C LEU A 59 -0.30 6.97 14.47
N GLY A 60 0.37 5.83 14.50
CA GLY A 60 -0.22 4.52 14.74
C GLY A 60 -0.98 3.97 13.54
N PHE A 61 -0.67 4.41 12.32
CA PHE A 61 -1.29 3.91 11.10
C PHE A 61 -0.44 2.80 10.46
N PRO A 62 -0.92 1.55 10.42
CA PRO A 62 -0.36 0.54 9.52
C PRO A 62 -0.40 1.03 8.08
N VAL A 63 0.71 0.81 7.36
CA VAL A 63 0.90 1.36 6.02
C VAL A 63 0.69 0.29 4.96
N ALA A 64 -0.06 0.63 3.93
CA ALA A 64 -0.23 -0.16 2.72
C ALA A 64 0.14 0.69 1.51
N THR A 65 0.54 0.07 0.40
CA THR A 65 0.93 0.81 -0.81
C THR A 65 0.61 0.03 -2.08
N GLU A 66 0.68 0.71 -3.22
CA GLU A 66 0.34 0.13 -4.52
C GLU A 66 1.38 -0.91 -4.98
N PHE A 67 2.65 -0.52 -5.03
CA PHE A 67 3.72 -1.28 -5.67
C PHE A 67 4.67 -1.94 -4.67
N HIS A 68 5.35 -3.02 -5.10
CA HIS A 68 6.52 -3.52 -4.38
C HIS A 68 7.69 -2.54 -4.46
N SER A 69 8.48 -2.49 -3.38
CA SER A 69 9.69 -1.67 -3.17
C SER A 69 9.49 -0.34 -2.44
N PRO A 70 8.62 0.59 -2.88
CA PRO A 70 8.38 1.81 -2.10
C PRO A 70 7.90 1.48 -0.70
N LEU A 71 8.40 2.25 0.28
CA LEU A 71 8.00 2.13 1.69
C LEU A 71 8.23 0.72 2.28
N GLU A 72 9.08 -0.12 1.68
CA GLU A 72 9.20 -1.55 2.03
C GLU A 72 9.34 -1.80 3.52
N GLU A 73 10.14 -0.99 4.22
CA GLU A 73 10.40 -1.10 5.66
C GLU A 73 9.15 -0.93 6.53
N HIS A 74 8.13 -0.21 6.05
CA HIS A 74 6.96 0.18 6.83
C HIS A 74 5.66 -0.53 6.38
N VAL A 75 5.62 -1.02 5.14
CA VAL A 75 4.36 -1.55 4.57
C VAL A 75 4.02 -2.94 5.08
N ILE A 76 2.73 -3.13 5.37
CA ILE A 76 2.13 -4.42 5.76
C ILE A 76 1.32 -5.04 4.61
N TRP A 77 1.00 -4.29 3.57
CA TRP A 77 0.24 -4.78 2.42
C TRP A 77 0.65 -4.10 1.11
N ASN A 78 0.71 -4.88 0.03
CA ASN A 78 0.86 -4.36 -1.34
C ASN A 78 -0.35 -4.73 -2.20
N HIS A 79 -0.84 -3.75 -2.97
CA HIS A 79 -1.92 -3.97 -3.93
C HIS A 79 -1.48 -4.91 -5.05
N TRP A 80 -0.40 -4.56 -5.75
CA TRP A 80 0.19 -5.34 -6.85
C TRP A 80 1.03 -6.52 -6.33
N GLY A 81 0.44 -7.31 -5.47
CA GLY A 81 0.98 -8.59 -4.98
C GLY A 81 -0.12 -9.45 -4.37
N SER A 82 -1.18 -8.80 -3.87
CA SER A 82 -2.36 -9.42 -3.28
C SER A 82 -3.55 -9.51 -4.24
N ASP A 83 -3.59 -8.71 -5.30
CA ASP A 83 -4.72 -8.69 -6.24
C ASP A 83 -4.39 -9.42 -7.55
N PRO A 84 -5.01 -10.59 -7.83
CA PRO A 84 -4.76 -11.35 -9.05
C PRO A 84 -5.08 -10.61 -10.35
N ALA A 85 -5.89 -9.55 -10.32
CA ALA A 85 -6.28 -8.79 -11.51
C ALA A 85 -5.15 -7.88 -12.04
N TYR A 86 -4.13 -7.61 -11.23
CA TYR A 86 -3.02 -6.72 -11.59
C TYR A 86 -1.81 -7.51 -12.08
N PRO A 87 -0.94 -6.87 -12.88
CA PRO A 87 0.32 -7.48 -13.29
C PRO A 87 1.29 -7.47 -12.09
N ASN A 88 1.05 -8.38 -11.15
CA ASN A 88 1.80 -8.55 -9.92
C ASN A 88 3.27 -8.84 -10.25
N LYS A 89 4.13 -7.86 -9.98
CA LYS A 89 5.57 -7.90 -10.25
C LYS A 89 6.32 -7.44 -9.02
N GLY A 90 7.24 -8.27 -8.52
CA GLY A 90 7.96 -8.02 -7.28
C GLY A 90 7.58 -9.02 -6.20
N GLY A 91 8.04 -8.81 -4.96
CA GLY A 91 7.77 -9.72 -3.85
C GLY A 91 8.35 -11.14 -4.03
N THR A 92 9.36 -11.29 -4.89
CA THR A 92 9.97 -12.59 -5.25
C THR A 92 11.18 -12.96 -4.39
N SER A 93 11.60 -12.09 -3.48
CA SER A 93 12.74 -12.37 -2.58
C SER A 93 12.37 -13.43 -1.54
N GLU A 94 12.99 -14.60 -1.63
CA GLU A 94 12.81 -15.69 -0.68
C GLU A 94 13.29 -15.31 0.74
N ILE A 95 14.36 -14.53 0.84
CA ILE A 95 14.89 -14.04 2.12
C ILE A 95 13.89 -13.10 2.78
N LEU A 96 13.39 -12.11 2.04
CA LEU A 96 12.41 -11.16 2.57
C LEU A 96 11.13 -11.87 2.98
N ARG A 97 10.67 -12.82 2.17
CA ARG A 97 9.50 -13.63 2.51
C ARG A 97 9.74 -14.48 3.74
N PHE A 98 10.88 -15.16 3.86
CA PHE A 98 11.21 -15.94 5.05
C PHE A 98 11.10 -15.10 6.34
N ILE A 99 11.56 -13.85 6.31
CA ILE A 99 11.53 -12.95 7.46
C ILE A 99 10.12 -12.38 7.70
N ARG A 100 9.36 -12.05 6.65
CA ARG A 100 8.15 -11.22 6.75
C ARG A 100 6.84 -11.90 6.32
N ASN A 101 6.84 -13.20 6.01
CA ASN A 101 5.63 -13.90 5.54
C ASN A 101 4.44 -13.76 6.50
N SER A 102 4.69 -13.66 7.81
CA SER A 102 3.63 -13.51 8.83
C SER A 102 3.26 -12.07 9.15
N THR A 103 3.98 -11.08 8.61
CA THR A 103 3.81 -9.66 8.96
C THR A 103 3.49 -8.78 7.75
N LYS A 104 3.41 -9.37 6.54
CA LYS A 104 3.15 -8.64 5.31
C LYS A 104 2.39 -9.48 4.28
N ASP A 105 1.28 -8.93 3.83
CA ASP A 105 0.49 -9.40 2.69
C ASP A 105 0.96 -8.69 1.41
N GLY A 106 2.10 -9.15 0.90
CA GLY A 106 2.70 -8.59 -0.31
C GLY A 106 3.51 -9.61 -1.09
N PHE A 107 3.31 -10.91 -0.84
CA PHE A 107 4.05 -11.96 -1.52
C PHE A 107 3.13 -12.70 -2.49
N LEU A 108 3.67 -13.02 -3.66
CA LEU A 108 2.95 -13.82 -4.65
C LEU A 108 2.56 -15.17 -4.07
N SER A 109 1.43 -15.71 -4.52
CA SER A 109 0.95 -17.01 -4.07
C SER A 109 1.99 -18.12 -4.30
N ASN A 110 2.14 -18.99 -3.31
CA ASN A 110 3.02 -20.16 -3.36
C ASN A 110 2.27 -21.40 -2.86
N PRO A 111 2.53 -22.62 -3.39
CA PRO A 111 1.82 -23.83 -2.97
C PRO A 111 1.88 -24.10 -1.46
N LEU A 112 3.01 -23.81 -0.82
CA LEU A 112 3.24 -24.04 0.61
C LEU A 112 2.87 -22.81 1.45
N LEU A 113 3.35 -21.64 1.04
CA LEU A 113 3.23 -20.42 1.84
C LEU A 113 1.94 -19.63 1.55
N LYS A 114 1.14 -20.07 0.57
CA LYS A 114 -0.07 -19.41 0.07
C LYS A 114 0.20 -17.94 -0.29
N GLY A 115 -0.81 -17.08 -0.19
CA GLY A 115 -0.72 -15.65 -0.45
C GLY A 115 -2.10 -15.02 -0.30
N SER A 116 -2.14 -13.73 0.04
CA SER A 116 -3.36 -12.94 0.04
C SER A 116 -3.96 -12.89 -1.37
N LYS A 117 -5.28 -13.00 -1.47
CA LYS A 117 -6.05 -12.79 -2.71
C LYS A 117 -7.17 -11.79 -2.44
N HIS A 118 -7.18 -10.66 -3.14
CA HIS A 118 -8.22 -9.65 -3.03
C HIS A 118 -9.26 -9.82 -4.14
N LEU A 119 -10.56 -9.81 -3.79
CA LEU A 119 -11.65 -10.32 -4.65
C LEU A 119 -12.69 -9.28 -5.09
N LEU A 120 -12.66 -8.07 -4.51
CA LEU A 120 -13.27 -6.85 -5.04
C LEU A 120 -14.79 -6.91 -5.31
N SER A 121 -15.62 -7.03 -4.27
CA SER A 121 -17.08 -7.11 -4.42
C SER A 121 -17.82 -5.77 -4.43
N ASN A 122 -17.17 -4.66 -4.06
CA ASN A 122 -17.82 -3.37 -3.80
C ASN A 122 -17.60 -2.32 -4.91
N GLY A 123 -17.49 -2.74 -6.17
CA GLY A 123 -17.48 -1.85 -7.34
C GLY A 123 -16.10 -1.44 -7.87
N TRP A 124 -15.00 -1.77 -7.18
CA TRP A 124 -13.65 -1.54 -7.71
C TRP A 124 -13.44 -2.33 -9.01
N GLY A 125 -12.91 -1.67 -10.05
CA GLY A 125 -12.79 -2.26 -11.38
C GLY A 125 -14.14 -2.68 -12.01
N ASN A 126 -15.25 -2.11 -11.55
CA ASN A 126 -16.62 -2.50 -11.90
C ASN A 126 -16.98 -3.95 -11.51
N ASN A 127 -16.32 -4.52 -10.49
CA ASN A 127 -16.60 -5.84 -9.97
C ASN A 127 -17.60 -5.78 -8.81
N HIS A 128 -18.61 -6.65 -8.85
CA HIS A 128 -19.72 -6.73 -7.89
C HIS A 128 -19.95 -8.15 -7.35
N SER A 129 -19.05 -9.08 -7.67
CA SER A 129 -19.20 -10.48 -7.27
C SER A 129 -18.75 -10.67 -5.82
N ILE A 130 -19.64 -11.15 -4.97
CA ILE A 130 -19.34 -11.47 -3.56
C ILE A 130 -18.28 -12.57 -3.47
N GLU A 131 -18.36 -13.58 -4.34
CA GLU A 131 -17.44 -14.73 -4.36
C GLU A 131 -16.10 -14.40 -5.04
N GLY A 132 -16.03 -13.29 -5.78
CA GLY A 132 -14.84 -12.89 -6.54
C GLY A 132 -14.56 -13.81 -7.74
N VAL A 133 -14.47 -13.23 -8.94
CA VAL A 133 -14.20 -14.01 -10.16
C VAL A 133 -12.81 -14.69 -10.15
N SER A 134 -11.87 -14.19 -9.34
CA SER A 134 -10.50 -14.71 -9.22
C SER A 134 -10.23 -15.46 -7.91
N GLY A 135 -11.26 -15.69 -7.09
CA GLY A 135 -11.13 -16.20 -5.71
C GLY A 135 -11.33 -17.70 -5.55
N VAL A 136 -11.80 -18.36 -6.60
CA VAL A 136 -12.34 -19.73 -6.53
C VAL A 136 -11.41 -20.71 -7.26
N GLU A 137 -10.12 -20.74 -6.91
CA GLU A 137 -9.19 -21.85 -7.21
C GLU A 137 -8.12 -22.01 -6.13
#